data_AF-A0A420M5H5-F1
#
_entry.id   AF-A0A420M5H5-F1
#
_cell.length_a   1.000
_cell.length_b   1.000
_cell.length_c   1.000
_cell.angle_alpha   90.00
_cell.angle_beta   90.00
_cell.angle_gamma   90.00
#
_symmetry.space_group_name_H-M   'P 1'
#
loop_
_entity.id
_entity.type
_entity.pdbx_description
1 polymer ?
#
loop_
_entity_poly.entity_id
_entity_poly.type
_entity_poly.pdbx_seq_one_letter_code
_entity_poly.pdbx_strand_id
1 'polypeptide(L)'
;YTFSSIANDTNFADAQTPMPIIVAIERTTGQVQIATNSTIVEFNPWEMGSYDPGLSAFAPLKYVGSSFDNGTLKRGSHCIAGVDNVGFVMGTSASLFNQAFLQIDKAKNVPDFLLKAINNTLADIGEENRDIANWPNPFYRYNPKNNSNANTTILTLVDGGEDLQNIPLHPLLLSERNVDVIFAVDGSADTQTRWPNGTALVATYQRSKEGTSPQNNNFPKVPDQNTFVNLGLNKQPIFFGCGNSSGPLIVYLPNAPYTTQSNFTTFDLEYSDTERNEIIQNGYNIATMGNGTVDENWPACIGCAILERSFIRTKTALPSKCEDCFK
;
A
#
# COMPACT_ATOMS: atom_id res chain seq x y z
N TYR A 1 -12.12 -15.32 10.93
CA TYR A 1 -12.34 -14.79 9.58
C TYR A 1 -11.07 -14.94 8.76
N THR A 2 -11.21 -15.37 7.51
CA THR A 2 -10.09 -15.45 6.55
C THR A 2 -10.25 -14.36 5.49
N PHE A 3 -9.16 -13.90 4.90
CA PHE A 3 -9.23 -12.88 3.86
C PHE A 3 -9.96 -13.39 2.62
N SER A 4 -9.78 -14.67 2.28
CA SER A 4 -10.55 -15.34 1.23
C SER A 4 -12.04 -15.52 1.54
N SER A 5 -12.47 -15.37 2.81
CA SER A 5 -13.90 -15.42 3.12
C SER A 5 -14.66 -14.18 2.67
N ILE A 6 -13.97 -13.08 2.35
CA ILE A 6 -14.56 -11.86 1.77
C ILE A 6 -15.24 -12.18 0.43
N ALA A 7 -14.67 -13.09 -0.37
CA ALA A 7 -15.27 -13.53 -1.63
C ALA A 7 -16.66 -14.19 -1.47
N ASN A 8 -17.01 -14.65 -0.27
CA ASN A 8 -18.32 -15.24 0.03
C ASN A 8 -19.28 -14.25 0.73
N ASP A 9 -18.84 -13.02 1.01
CA ASP A 9 -19.71 -11.99 1.57
C ASP A 9 -20.71 -11.53 0.51
N THR A 10 -21.99 -11.42 0.89
CA THR A 10 -23.07 -11.08 -0.05
C THR A 10 -22.92 -9.67 -0.60
N ASN A 11 -22.57 -8.68 0.24
CA ASN A 11 -22.43 -7.31 -0.22
C ASN A 11 -21.23 -7.18 -1.18
N PHE A 12 -20.14 -7.91 -0.91
CA PHE A 12 -18.99 -7.97 -1.81
C PHE A 12 -19.34 -8.65 -3.15
N ALA A 13 -20.02 -9.80 -3.11
CA ALA A 13 -20.45 -10.52 -4.30
C ALA A 13 -21.42 -9.70 -5.18
N ASP A 14 -22.26 -8.88 -4.55
CA ASP A 14 -23.19 -7.96 -5.22
C ASP A 14 -22.53 -6.61 -5.62
N ALA A 15 -21.21 -6.50 -5.53
CA ALA A 15 -20.42 -5.31 -5.85
C ALA A 15 -20.85 -4.03 -5.10
N GLN A 16 -21.36 -4.19 -3.87
CA GLN A 16 -21.72 -3.08 -2.99
C GLN A 16 -20.55 -2.56 -2.14
N THR A 17 -19.43 -3.30 -2.13
CA THR A 17 -18.20 -2.89 -1.44
C THR A 17 -17.00 -2.95 -2.40
N PRO A 18 -16.02 -2.03 -2.29
CA PRO A 18 -14.80 -2.10 -3.08
C PRO A 18 -13.99 -3.37 -2.79
N MET A 19 -13.24 -3.83 -3.78
CA MET A 19 -12.30 -4.95 -3.61
C MET A 19 -11.12 -4.55 -2.72
N PRO A 20 -10.92 -5.20 -1.56
CA PRO A 20 -9.77 -4.93 -0.73
C PRO A 20 -8.52 -5.56 -1.33
N ILE A 21 -7.42 -4.82 -1.31
CA ILE A 21 -6.10 -5.29 -1.72
C ILE A 21 -5.13 -4.91 -0.62
N ILE A 22 -4.37 -5.88 -0.13
CA ILE A 22 -3.28 -5.67 0.82
C ILE A 22 -1.97 -6.05 0.10
N VAL A 23 -0.89 -5.32 0.35
CA VAL A 23 0.42 -5.62 -0.25
C VAL A 23 1.46 -5.93 0.81
N ALA A 24 2.42 -6.75 0.44
CA ALA A 24 3.61 -7.04 1.21
C ALA A 24 4.80 -7.12 0.24
N ILE A 25 6.01 -7.03 0.75
CA ILE A 25 7.21 -7.08 -0.08
C ILE A 25 7.91 -8.42 0.13
N GLU A 26 8.35 -9.04 -0.97
CA GLU A 26 9.20 -10.22 -0.91
C GLU A 26 10.57 -9.86 -0.35
N ARG A 27 11.01 -10.60 0.66
CA ARG A 27 12.38 -10.52 1.16
C ARG A 27 13.12 -11.81 0.87
N THR A 28 14.17 -11.72 0.06
CA THR A 28 15.00 -12.88 -0.23
C THR A 28 15.71 -13.35 1.04
N THR A 29 15.74 -14.66 1.27
CA THR A 29 16.40 -15.27 2.44
C THR A 29 17.84 -14.78 2.60
N GLY A 30 18.19 -14.31 3.80
CA GLY A 30 19.55 -13.84 4.13
C GLY A 30 19.86 -12.39 3.75
N GLN A 31 18.94 -11.66 3.12
CA GLN A 31 19.07 -10.21 2.94
C GLN A 31 18.51 -9.46 4.14
N VAL A 32 19.12 -8.33 4.51
CA VAL A 32 18.64 -7.45 5.61
C VAL A 32 17.99 -6.18 5.10
N GLN A 33 18.35 -5.75 3.88
CA GLN A 33 17.78 -4.57 3.24
C GLN A 33 16.79 -5.00 2.16
N ILE A 34 15.68 -4.27 2.07
CA ILE A 34 14.71 -4.40 0.98
C ILE A 34 15.17 -3.53 -0.18
N ALA A 35 15.36 -4.15 -1.34
CA ALA A 35 15.72 -3.42 -2.55
C ALA A 35 14.50 -2.67 -3.09
N THR A 36 14.72 -1.50 -3.69
CA THR A 36 13.64 -0.70 -4.30
C THR A 36 12.94 -1.42 -5.47
N ASN A 37 13.53 -2.49 -5.99
CA ASN A 37 12.98 -3.34 -7.04
C ASN A 37 12.47 -4.71 -6.53
N SER A 38 12.34 -4.90 -5.21
CA SER A 38 11.77 -6.14 -4.65
C SER A 38 10.37 -6.42 -5.21
N THR A 39 10.03 -7.70 -5.31
CA THR A 39 8.71 -8.17 -5.77
C THR A 39 7.63 -7.71 -4.79
N ILE A 40 6.60 -7.03 -5.29
CA ILE A 40 5.43 -6.66 -4.49
C ILE A 40 4.40 -7.78 -4.61
N VAL A 41 4.06 -8.41 -3.48
CA VAL A 41 3.03 -9.45 -3.40
C VAL A 41 1.73 -8.81 -2.95
N GLU A 42 0.66 -8.97 -3.72
CA GLU A 42 -0.68 -8.57 -3.32
C GLU A 42 -1.47 -9.75 -2.76
N PHE A 43 -2.38 -9.44 -1.85
CA PHE A 43 -3.44 -10.30 -1.34
C PHE A 43 -4.78 -9.66 -1.72
N ASN A 44 -5.59 -10.40 -2.47
CA ASN A 44 -6.98 -10.05 -2.76
C ASN A 44 -7.90 -11.21 -2.29
N PRO A 45 -9.24 -11.07 -2.27
CA PRO A 45 -10.13 -12.11 -1.75
C PRO A 45 -10.04 -13.49 -2.43
N TRP A 46 -9.38 -13.61 -3.58
CA TRP A 46 -9.27 -14.87 -4.32
C TRP A 46 -7.86 -15.44 -4.32
N GLU A 47 -6.85 -14.59 -4.39
CA GLU A 47 -5.48 -15.00 -4.68
C GLU A 47 -4.43 -14.13 -3.97
N MET A 48 -3.24 -14.73 -3.80
CA MET A 48 -2.02 -13.98 -3.50
C MET A 48 -1.00 -14.20 -4.60
N GLY A 49 -0.20 -13.19 -4.88
CA GLY A 49 0.80 -13.27 -5.93
C GLY A 49 1.32 -11.93 -6.35
N SER A 50 1.97 -11.87 -7.51
CA SER A 50 2.55 -10.63 -8.02
C SER A 50 2.51 -10.59 -9.54
N TYR A 51 2.32 -9.38 -10.06
CA TYR A 51 2.50 -9.04 -11.47
C TYR A 51 3.95 -8.74 -11.82
N ASP A 52 4.83 -8.60 -10.82
CA ASP A 52 6.24 -8.27 -11.06
C ASP A 52 6.98 -9.45 -11.72
N PRO A 53 7.96 -9.19 -12.61
CA PRO A 53 8.74 -10.21 -13.32
C PRO A 53 9.45 -11.22 -12.43
N GLY A 54 9.76 -10.84 -11.19
CA GLY A 54 10.37 -11.70 -10.18
C GLY A 54 9.50 -12.90 -9.83
N LEU A 55 8.17 -12.77 -9.89
CA LEU A 55 7.25 -13.86 -9.57
C LEU A 55 6.28 -14.16 -10.74
N SER A 56 5.53 -13.15 -11.20
CA SER A 56 4.59 -13.24 -12.32
C SER A 56 3.62 -14.43 -12.22
N ALA A 57 3.03 -14.61 -11.05
CA ALA A 57 2.11 -15.69 -10.76
C ALA A 57 1.23 -15.38 -9.56
N PHE A 58 0.09 -16.06 -9.54
CA PHE A 58 -0.90 -16.01 -8.48
C PHE A 58 -1.29 -17.42 -8.05
N ALA A 59 -1.57 -17.56 -6.75
CA ALA A 59 -2.03 -18.79 -6.13
C ALA A 59 -3.36 -18.54 -5.40
N PRO A 60 -4.30 -19.50 -5.41
CA PRO A 60 -5.58 -19.35 -4.71
C PRO A 60 -5.35 -19.13 -3.21
N LEU A 61 -5.70 -17.95 -2.70
CA LEU A 61 -5.38 -17.51 -1.33
C LEU A 61 -5.93 -18.49 -0.29
N LYS A 62 -7.15 -18.98 -0.53
CA LYS A 62 -7.81 -19.98 0.32
C LYS A 62 -6.97 -21.24 0.53
N TYR A 63 -6.11 -21.60 -0.42
CA TYR A 63 -5.39 -22.88 -0.44
C TYR A 63 -3.87 -22.75 -0.33
N VAL A 64 -3.34 -21.56 -0.03
CA VAL A 64 -1.89 -21.28 -0.02
C VAL A 64 -1.10 -22.17 0.95
N GLY A 65 -1.75 -22.72 1.98
CA GLY A 65 -1.13 -23.67 2.90
C GLY A 65 -0.85 -25.06 2.30
N SER A 66 -1.35 -25.34 1.10
CA SER A 66 -1.18 -26.64 0.44
C SER A 66 0.24 -26.81 -0.10
N SER A 67 0.69 -28.04 -0.28
CA SER A 67 2.04 -28.34 -0.79
C SER A 67 2.11 -28.24 -2.31
N PHE A 68 2.18 -27.02 -2.84
CA PHE A 68 2.42 -26.77 -4.25
C PHE A 68 3.83 -27.20 -4.67
N ASP A 69 3.94 -27.73 -5.88
CA ASP A 69 5.19 -28.10 -6.53
C ASP A 69 5.09 -27.69 -8.01
N ASN A 70 5.89 -26.71 -8.41
CA ASN A 70 5.91 -26.15 -9.77
C ASN A 70 4.51 -25.72 -10.27
N GLY A 71 3.78 -24.98 -9.43
CA GLY A 71 2.45 -24.45 -9.75
C GLY A 71 1.31 -25.47 -9.70
N THR A 72 1.56 -26.69 -9.21
CA THR A 72 0.54 -27.76 -9.16
C THR A 72 0.47 -28.44 -7.80
N LEU A 73 -0.69 -29.01 -7.47
CA LEU A 73 -0.86 -29.92 -6.35
C LEU A 73 -0.86 -31.36 -6.86
N LYS A 74 -0.12 -32.26 -6.18
CA LYS A 74 -0.09 -33.68 -6.55
C LYS A 74 -1.48 -34.29 -6.44
N ARG A 75 -1.86 -35.14 -7.40
CA ARG A 75 -3.14 -35.84 -7.34
C ARG A 75 -3.27 -36.63 -6.03
N GLY A 76 -4.40 -36.48 -5.33
CA GLY A 76 -4.64 -37.11 -4.03
C GLY A 76 -4.06 -36.37 -2.83
N SER A 77 -3.45 -35.20 -3.01
CA SER A 77 -3.05 -34.33 -1.90
C SER A 77 -4.24 -33.61 -1.27
N HIS A 78 -4.10 -33.24 0.00
CA HIS A 78 -5.09 -32.49 0.75
C HIS A 78 -4.92 -30.98 0.48
N CYS A 79 -6.03 -30.30 0.20
CA CYS A 79 -6.05 -28.84 0.13
C CYS A 79 -6.12 -28.28 1.55
N ILE A 80 -5.11 -27.51 1.95
CA ILE A 80 -5.01 -26.89 3.27
C ILE A 80 -5.49 -25.44 3.16
N ALA A 81 -6.47 -25.09 4.00
CA ALA A 81 -7.07 -23.77 4.04
C ALA A 81 -6.96 -23.11 5.42
N GLY A 82 -7.18 -21.79 5.49
CA GLY A 82 -7.25 -21.02 6.73
C GLY A 82 -5.94 -20.35 7.16
N VAL A 83 -4.86 -20.51 6.39
CA VAL A 83 -3.59 -19.77 6.59
C VAL A 83 -3.80 -18.27 6.40
N ASP A 84 -4.70 -17.89 5.50
CA ASP A 84 -5.08 -16.53 5.17
C ASP A 84 -5.98 -15.87 6.23
N ASN A 85 -5.72 -16.12 7.51
CA ASN A 85 -6.36 -15.39 8.60
C ASN A 85 -6.20 -13.87 8.36
N VAL A 86 -7.28 -13.10 8.47
CA VAL A 86 -7.26 -11.66 8.16
C VAL A 86 -6.19 -10.91 9.00
N GLY A 87 -6.04 -11.27 10.27
CA GLY A 87 -5.01 -10.71 11.14
C GLY A 87 -3.58 -11.05 10.69
N PHE A 88 -3.38 -12.24 10.11
CA PHE A 88 -2.07 -12.63 9.59
C PHE A 88 -1.72 -11.92 8.27
N VAL A 89 -2.69 -11.74 7.37
CA VAL A 89 -2.51 -10.92 6.15
C VAL A 89 -2.17 -9.47 6.52
N MET A 90 -2.95 -8.85 7.41
CA MET A 90 -2.69 -7.48 7.86
C MET A 90 -1.35 -7.38 8.60
N GLY A 91 -1.05 -8.32 9.50
CA GLY A 91 0.22 -8.36 10.23
C GLY A 91 1.43 -8.58 9.34
N THR A 92 1.28 -9.28 8.21
CA THR A 92 2.33 -9.41 7.19
C THR A 92 2.61 -8.06 6.53
N SER A 93 1.55 -7.36 6.09
CA SER A 93 1.67 -6.04 5.46
C SER A 93 2.17 -4.95 6.41
N ALA A 94 2.08 -5.19 7.73
CA ALA A 94 2.50 -4.29 8.79
C ALA A 94 3.68 -4.85 9.61
N SER A 95 4.51 -5.74 9.03
CA SER A 95 5.57 -6.41 9.80
C SER A 95 6.71 -5.46 10.19
N LEU A 96 6.72 -4.20 9.71
CA LEU A 96 7.67 -3.16 10.10
C LEU A 96 7.63 -2.94 11.60
N PHE A 97 6.49 -3.19 12.26
CA PHE A 97 6.42 -3.19 13.72
C PHE A 97 7.52 -4.03 14.36
N ASN A 98 7.98 -5.12 13.74
CA ASN A 98 9.09 -5.93 14.25
C ASN A 98 10.46 -5.24 14.14
N GLN A 99 10.76 -4.49 13.08
CA GLN A 99 11.98 -3.66 12.99
C GLN A 99 11.87 -2.40 13.86
N ALA A 100 10.68 -1.83 13.94
CA ALA A 100 10.36 -0.70 14.78
C ALA A 100 10.46 -1.07 16.27
N PHE A 101 10.08 -2.29 16.65
CA PHE A 101 10.31 -2.89 17.98
C PHE A 101 11.81 -2.96 18.32
N LEU A 102 12.70 -3.14 17.35
CA LEU A 102 14.15 -3.07 17.59
C LEU A 102 14.66 -1.63 17.81
N GLN A 103 13.89 -0.62 17.40
CA GLN A 103 14.22 0.80 17.63
C GLN A 103 13.42 1.42 18.80
N ILE A 104 12.44 0.70 19.35
CA ILE A 104 11.50 1.22 20.33
C ILE A 104 12.16 1.48 21.69
N ASP A 105 13.27 0.80 22.01
CA ASP A 105 14.12 1.11 23.17
C ASP A 105 14.71 2.54 23.11
N LYS A 106 14.75 3.14 21.91
CA LYS A 106 15.18 4.53 21.68
C LYS A 106 14.00 5.52 21.66
N ALA A 107 12.77 5.04 21.62
CA ALA A 107 11.58 5.87 21.67
C ALA A 107 11.28 6.30 23.11
N LYS A 108 10.90 7.57 23.31
CA LYS A 108 10.48 8.08 24.61
C LYS A 108 8.99 7.78 24.81
N ASN A 109 8.60 7.39 26.02
CA ASN A 109 7.20 7.14 26.44
C ASN A 109 6.52 5.92 25.81
N VAL A 110 7.23 4.81 25.65
CA VAL A 110 6.65 3.54 25.17
C VAL A 110 5.76 2.94 26.27
N PRO A 111 4.51 2.51 25.98
CA PRO A 111 3.67 1.84 26.96
C PRO A 111 4.28 0.54 27.52
N ASP A 112 4.15 0.32 28.84
CA ASP A 112 4.79 -0.80 29.56
C ASP A 112 4.40 -2.19 29.03
N PHE A 113 3.19 -2.34 28.48
CA PHE A 113 2.75 -3.63 27.92
C PHE A 113 3.51 -3.96 26.64
N LEU A 114 3.89 -2.96 25.84
CA LEU A 114 4.77 -3.13 24.68
C LEU A 114 6.16 -3.50 25.16
N LEU A 115 6.74 -2.76 26.13
CA LEU A 115 8.07 -3.10 26.69
C LEU A 115 8.13 -4.52 27.26
N LYS A 116 7.03 -5.01 27.85
CA LYS A 116 6.92 -6.41 28.31
C LYS A 116 6.75 -7.41 27.17
N ALA A 117 5.91 -7.10 26.18
CA ALA A 117 5.80 -7.93 24.98
C ALA A 117 7.16 -8.02 24.27
N ILE A 118 7.89 -6.90 24.17
CA ILE A 118 9.23 -6.78 23.64
C ILE A 118 10.21 -7.59 24.46
N ASN A 119 10.33 -7.42 25.77
CA ASN A 119 11.30 -8.16 26.59
C ASN A 119 11.03 -9.68 26.61
N ASN A 120 9.76 -10.09 26.65
CA ASN A 120 9.39 -11.50 26.59
C ASN A 120 9.66 -12.10 25.21
N THR A 121 9.58 -11.29 24.16
CA THR A 121 9.94 -11.73 22.81
C THR A 121 11.47 -11.68 22.64
N LEU A 122 12.16 -10.63 23.12
CA LEU A 122 13.59 -10.31 22.95
C LEU A 122 14.54 -11.31 23.59
N ALA A 123 14.14 -11.89 24.73
CA ALA A 123 14.87 -12.98 25.36
C ALA A 123 15.04 -14.20 24.41
N ASP A 124 14.22 -14.29 23.35
CA ASP A 124 14.26 -15.32 22.31
C ASP A 124 14.63 -14.78 20.89
N ILE A 125 14.90 -13.48 20.68
CA ILE A 125 14.89 -12.81 19.34
C ILE A 125 16.23 -12.75 18.59
N GLY A 126 17.39 -12.89 19.25
CA GLY A 126 18.67 -12.50 18.67
C GLY A 126 19.14 -13.22 17.40
N GLU A 127 18.61 -14.41 17.06
CA GLU A 127 19.13 -15.26 15.97
C GLU A 127 18.11 -15.67 14.88
N GLU A 128 16.82 -15.30 14.94
CA GLU A 128 15.76 -15.98 14.16
C GLU A 128 15.00 -15.19 13.07
N ASN A 129 15.48 -14.03 12.57
CA ASN A 129 14.80 -13.27 11.49
C ASN A 129 13.30 -12.96 11.78
N ARG A 130 12.95 -12.48 12.98
CA ARG A 130 11.54 -12.26 13.38
C ARG A 130 10.89 -10.97 12.84
N ASP A 131 11.52 -10.27 11.90
CA ASP A 131 10.94 -9.15 11.16
C ASP A 131 10.20 -9.56 9.88
N ILE A 132 10.07 -10.86 9.65
CA ILE A 132 9.44 -11.44 8.48
C ILE A 132 8.19 -12.25 8.82
N ALA A 133 7.22 -12.26 7.91
CA ALA A 133 6.13 -13.20 7.90
C ALA A 133 6.50 -14.41 7.04
N ASN A 134 6.47 -15.60 7.64
CA ASN A 134 6.73 -16.85 6.96
C ASN A 134 5.43 -17.47 6.45
N TRP A 135 5.25 -17.42 5.13
CA TRP A 135 4.13 -18.04 4.44
C TRP A 135 4.53 -19.41 3.88
N PRO A 136 3.66 -20.42 3.89
CA PRO A 136 3.82 -21.57 3.00
C PRO A 136 3.98 -21.04 1.56
N ASN A 137 4.96 -21.55 0.82
CA ASN A 137 5.26 -21.03 -0.53
C ASN A 137 4.45 -21.77 -1.60
N PRO A 138 3.36 -21.20 -2.14
CA PRO A 138 2.64 -21.82 -3.26
C PRO A 138 3.44 -21.77 -4.58
N PHE A 139 4.52 -21.00 -4.62
CA PHE A 139 5.40 -20.82 -5.78
C PHE A 139 6.68 -21.67 -5.69
N TYR A 140 6.70 -22.66 -4.81
CA TYR A 140 7.83 -23.59 -4.71
C TYR A 140 8.09 -24.27 -6.07
N ARG A 141 9.33 -24.17 -6.53
CA ARG A 141 9.86 -24.60 -7.84
C ARG A 141 9.21 -23.97 -9.07
N TYR A 142 8.37 -22.96 -8.88
CA TYR A 142 7.78 -22.22 -9.98
C TYR A 142 8.75 -21.14 -10.48
N ASN A 143 8.97 -21.11 -11.80
CA ASN A 143 9.81 -20.13 -12.50
C ASN A 143 11.21 -19.89 -11.84
N PRO A 144 12.03 -20.93 -11.63
CA PRO A 144 13.27 -20.83 -10.85
C PRO A 144 14.36 -19.95 -11.46
N LYS A 145 14.17 -19.46 -12.70
CA LYS A 145 15.09 -18.53 -13.34
C LYS A 145 14.92 -17.10 -12.83
N ASN A 146 13.68 -16.71 -12.49
CA ASN A 146 13.36 -15.34 -12.09
C ASN A 146 12.92 -15.26 -10.63
N ASN A 147 12.27 -16.31 -10.11
CA ASN A 147 11.74 -16.36 -8.75
C ASN A 147 12.83 -16.76 -7.74
N SER A 148 13.28 -15.78 -6.95
CA SER A 148 14.24 -15.94 -5.86
C SER A 148 13.81 -16.98 -4.83
N ASN A 149 12.49 -17.15 -4.62
CA ASN A 149 11.92 -18.09 -3.66
C ASN A 149 11.57 -19.45 -4.26
N ALA A 150 11.91 -19.74 -5.53
CA ALA A 150 11.58 -21.03 -6.14
C ALA A 150 12.24 -22.24 -5.43
N ASN A 151 13.33 -22.04 -4.70
CA ASN A 151 14.06 -23.13 -4.04
C ASN A 151 13.68 -23.32 -2.56
N THR A 152 12.75 -22.53 -2.02
CA THR A 152 12.35 -22.57 -0.61
C THR A 152 10.88 -22.96 -0.47
N THR A 153 10.54 -23.75 0.54
CA THR A 153 9.14 -24.09 0.85
C THR A 153 8.43 -22.99 1.65
N ILE A 154 9.17 -21.95 2.03
CA ILE A 154 8.71 -20.80 2.79
C ILE A 154 8.90 -19.56 1.93
N LEU A 155 7.82 -18.79 1.77
CA LEU A 155 7.80 -17.49 1.15
C LEU A 155 7.92 -16.45 2.28
N THR A 156 9.00 -15.69 2.25
CA THR A 156 9.29 -14.68 3.25
C THR A 156 8.79 -13.32 2.78
N LEU A 157 7.82 -12.76 3.51
CA LEU A 157 7.21 -11.47 3.21
C LEU A 157 7.46 -10.49 4.36
N VAL A 158 7.56 -9.20 4.03
CA VAL A 158 7.68 -8.11 4.99
C VAL A 158 6.67 -7.00 4.67
N ASP A 159 6.71 -5.94 5.47
CA ASP A 159 5.86 -4.77 5.37
C ASP A 159 5.82 -4.18 3.96
N GLY A 160 4.62 -3.76 3.54
CA GLY A 160 4.37 -3.17 2.23
C GLY A 160 5.05 -1.82 1.99
N GLY A 161 5.46 -1.13 3.05
CA GLY A 161 6.08 0.20 3.00
C GLY A 161 7.61 0.20 3.11
N GLU A 162 8.26 -0.95 3.29
CA GLU A 162 9.72 -1.05 3.50
C GLU A 162 10.57 -0.62 2.30
N ASP A 163 9.99 -0.49 1.10
CA ASP A 163 10.64 0.05 -0.11
C ASP A 163 10.35 1.54 -0.34
N LEU A 164 9.87 2.25 0.69
CA LEU A 164 9.43 3.65 0.69
C LEU A 164 8.10 3.90 -0.02
N GLN A 165 7.44 2.91 -0.63
CA GLN A 165 6.10 3.05 -1.21
C GLN A 165 5.01 2.87 -0.15
N ASN A 166 5.04 3.72 0.88
CA ASN A 166 4.11 3.64 2.03
C ASN A 166 2.63 3.80 1.65
N ILE A 167 2.35 4.30 0.44
CA ILE A 167 1.00 4.28 -0.16
C ILE A 167 0.98 3.13 -1.18
N PRO A 168 0.08 2.14 -1.06
CA PRO A 168 0.08 0.93 -1.87
C PRO A 168 -0.49 1.17 -3.29
N LEU A 169 0.20 2.00 -4.08
CA LEU A 169 -0.24 2.39 -5.41
C LEU A 169 0.02 1.31 -6.45
N HIS A 170 1.07 0.51 -6.28
CA HIS A 170 1.51 -0.47 -7.27
C HIS A 170 0.37 -1.33 -7.86
N PRO A 171 -0.51 -1.96 -7.05
CA PRO A 171 -1.61 -2.75 -7.59
C PRO A 171 -2.59 -1.95 -8.46
N LEU A 172 -2.77 -0.66 -8.20
CA LEU A 172 -3.72 0.20 -8.92
C LEU A 172 -3.14 0.76 -10.22
N LEU A 173 -1.83 0.61 -10.44
CA LEU A 173 -1.15 1.11 -11.64
C LEU A 173 -1.07 0.07 -12.77
N LEU A 174 -1.51 -1.15 -12.52
CA LEU A 174 -1.52 -2.22 -13.51
C LEU A 174 -2.46 -1.87 -14.66
N SER A 175 -1.92 -1.83 -15.88
CA SER A 175 -2.69 -1.47 -17.07
C SER A 175 -3.93 -2.34 -17.28
N GLU A 176 -3.88 -3.62 -16.89
CA GLU A 176 -5.01 -4.55 -17.01
C GLU A 176 -6.22 -4.15 -16.14
N ARG A 177 -6.00 -3.41 -15.05
CA ARG A 177 -7.07 -2.93 -14.16
C ARG A 177 -7.79 -1.69 -14.67
N ASN A 178 -7.25 -1.02 -15.70
CA ASN A 178 -7.86 0.15 -16.34
C ASN A 178 -8.34 1.22 -15.33
N VAL A 179 -7.55 1.48 -14.28
CA VAL A 179 -7.89 2.48 -13.26
C VAL A 179 -7.73 3.88 -13.86
N ASP A 180 -8.81 4.66 -13.84
CA ASP A 180 -8.83 6.02 -14.39
C ASP A 180 -8.35 7.07 -13.36
N VAL A 181 -8.67 6.88 -12.07
CA VAL A 181 -8.36 7.81 -10.97
C VAL A 181 -7.98 7.06 -9.70
N ILE A 182 -7.00 7.56 -8.95
CA ILE A 182 -6.58 7.02 -7.65
C ILE A 182 -6.62 8.13 -6.61
N PHE A 183 -7.31 7.89 -5.49
CA PHE A 183 -7.25 8.74 -4.31
C PHE A 183 -6.15 8.22 -3.39
N ALA A 184 -5.00 8.89 -3.39
CA ALA A 184 -3.82 8.52 -2.63
C ALA A 184 -3.81 9.26 -1.29
N VAL A 185 -4.20 8.58 -0.22
CA VAL A 185 -4.20 9.13 1.15
C VAL A 185 -2.83 8.91 1.78
N ASP A 186 -2.17 9.98 2.20
CA ASP A 186 -0.82 9.92 2.76
C ASP A 186 -0.80 10.35 4.24
N GLY A 187 -0.67 9.36 5.12
CA GLY A 187 -0.51 9.55 6.56
C GLY A 187 0.94 9.50 7.05
N SER A 188 1.92 9.57 6.14
CA SER A 188 3.33 9.34 6.47
C SER A 188 3.93 10.42 7.38
N ALA A 189 4.88 10.03 8.22
CA ALA A 189 5.59 10.90 9.15
C ALA A 189 7.01 11.22 8.67
N ASP A 190 7.15 11.69 7.43
CA ASP A 190 8.45 11.74 6.72
C ASP A 190 9.39 12.87 7.18
N THR A 191 8.84 14.00 7.62
CA THR A 191 9.65 15.16 8.05
C THR A 191 10.04 15.08 9.53
N GLN A 192 10.97 15.93 9.96
CA GLN A 192 11.31 16.08 11.39
C GLN A 192 10.09 16.45 12.26
N THR A 193 9.11 17.13 11.66
CA THR A 193 7.84 17.49 12.28
C THR A 193 6.72 16.50 11.97
N ARG A 194 7.04 15.32 11.42
CA ARG A 194 6.15 14.16 11.21
C ARG A 194 4.99 14.41 10.25
N TRP A 195 5.26 15.16 9.19
CA TRP A 195 4.33 15.37 8.08
C TRP A 195 4.79 14.65 6.82
N PRO A 196 3.87 14.30 5.90
CA PRO A 196 4.25 13.75 4.61
C PRO A 196 5.12 14.73 3.82
N ASN A 197 6.11 14.23 3.07
CA ASN A 197 6.91 15.05 2.15
C ASN A 197 6.84 14.57 0.69
N GLY A 198 5.95 13.61 0.41
CA GLY A 198 5.77 13.00 -0.91
C GLY A 198 6.71 11.82 -1.20
N THR A 199 7.45 11.31 -0.21
CA THR A 199 8.40 10.19 -0.40
C THR A 199 7.76 8.99 -1.08
N ALA A 200 6.55 8.60 -0.69
CA ALA A 200 5.84 7.48 -1.30
C ALA A 200 5.53 7.70 -2.79
N LEU A 201 5.08 8.90 -3.17
CA LEU A 201 4.84 9.24 -4.57
C LEU A 201 6.13 9.29 -5.39
N VAL A 202 7.22 9.82 -4.81
CA VAL A 202 8.53 9.87 -5.46
C VAL A 202 9.07 8.45 -5.68
N ALA A 203 9.02 7.59 -4.67
CA ALA A 203 9.46 6.20 -4.78
C ALA A 203 8.67 5.44 -5.84
N THR A 204 7.34 5.58 -5.84
CA THR A 204 6.46 4.97 -6.85
C THR A 204 6.78 5.47 -8.26
N TYR A 205 7.00 6.78 -8.43
CA TYR A 205 7.39 7.37 -9.71
C TYR A 205 8.74 6.83 -10.21
N GLN A 206 9.75 6.75 -9.35
CA GLN A 206 11.04 6.19 -9.76
C GLN A 206 10.93 4.71 -10.14
N ARG A 207 10.21 3.90 -9.35
CA ARG A 207 9.97 2.49 -9.69
C ARG A 207 9.27 2.33 -11.05
N SER A 208 8.28 3.18 -11.35
CA SER A 208 7.60 3.16 -12.65
C SER A 208 8.53 3.49 -13.83
N LYS A 209 9.54 4.35 -13.60
CA LYS A 209 10.52 4.74 -14.61
C LYS A 209 11.60 3.70 -14.85
N GLU A 210 11.97 2.97 -13.81
CA GLU A 210 12.92 1.86 -13.89
C GLU A 210 12.34 0.68 -14.70
N GLY A 211 11.01 0.64 -14.88
CA GLY A 211 10.34 -0.42 -15.62
C GLY A 211 10.38 -1.75 -14.89
N THR A 212 10.47 -1.72 -13.55
CA THR A 212 10.52 -2.91 -12.69
C THR A 212 9.31 -3.81 -12.92
N SER A 213 8.14 -3.22 -13.20
CA SER A 213 6.94 -3.94 -13.64
C SER A 213 6.56 -3.47 -15.04
N PRO A 214 6.36 -4.37 -16.02
CA PRO A 214 6.05 -3.96 -17.40
C PRO A 214 4.70 -3.25 -17.53
N GLN A 215 3.82 -3.38 -16.53
CA GLN A 215 2.43 -2.90 -16.58
C GLN A 215 2.19 -1.55 -15.90
N ASN A 216 3.20 -0.92 -15.26
CA ASN A 216 3.00 0.29 -14.43
C ASN A 216 3.79 1.53 -14.86
N ASN A 217 4.33 1.55 -16.09
CA ASN A 217 5.22 2.60 -16.59
C ASN A 217 4.58 3.99 -16.80
N ASN A 218 3.27 4.12 -16.61
CA ASN A 218 2.49 5.33 -16.90
C ASN A 218 2.18 6.17 -15.64
N PHE A 219 2.95 6.02 -14.56
CA PHE A 219 2.77 6.86 -13.38
C PHE A 219 3.06 8.34 -13.71
N PRO A 220 2.27 9.30 -13.22
CA PRO A 220 2.51 10.70 -13.51
C PRO A 220 3.85 11.18 -12.94
N LYS A 221 4.39 12.25 -13.53
CA LYS A 221 5.62 12.86 -13.05
C LYS A 221 5.42 13.43 -11.65
N VAL A 222 6.32 13.10 -10.76
CA VAL A 222 6.38 13.63 -9.40
C VAL A 222 7.75 14.29 -9.20
N PRO A 223 7.82 15.52 -8.68
CA PRO A 223 9.09 16.18 -8.38
C PRO A 223 9.77 15.51 -7.18
N ASP A 224 11.08 15.71 -7.01
CA ASP A 224 11.80 15.25 -5.81
C ASP A 224 11.26 15.89 -4.52
N GLN A 225 11.54 15.30 -3.37
CA GLN A 225 11.00 15.71 -2.06
C GLN A 225 11.30 17.18 -1.72
N ASN A 226 12.48 17.70 -2.07
CA ASN A 226 12.82 19.09 -1.76
C ASN A 226 11.92 20.02 -2.57
N THR A 227 11.78 19.76 -3.87
CA THR A 227 10.87 20.52 -4.74
C THR A 227 9.42 20.35 -4.30
N PHE A 228 9.01 19.12 -3.92
CA PHE A 228 7.66 18.80 -3.45
C PHE A 228 7.25 19.66 -2.24
N VAL A 229 8.12 19.74 -1.23
CA VAL A 229 7.89 20.54 -0.03
C VAL A 229 7.99 22.04 -0.31
N ASN A 230 8.97 22.48 -1.11
CA ASN A 230 9.16 23.90 -1.42
C ASN A 230 8.01 24.50 -2.23
N LEU A 231 7.38 23.71 -3.10
CA LEU A 231 6.17 24.09 -3.83
C LEU A 231 4.89 23.95 -2.98
N GLY A 232 4.99 23.38 -1.77
CA GLY A 232 3.86 23.21 -0.87
C GLY A 232 2.88 22.12 -1.28
N LEU A 233 3.30 21.15 -2.11
CA LEU A 233 2.44 20.07 -2.62
C LEU A 233 2.00 19.09 -1.51
N ASN A 234 2.60 19.18 -0.32
CA ASN A 234 2.26 18.39 0.86
C ASN A 234 1.37 19.15 1.87
N LYS A 235 0.85 20.33 1.52
CA LYS A 235 0.06 21.16 2.46
C LYS A 235 -1.45 21.03 2.28
N GLN A 236 -1.90 20.57 1.13
CA GLN A 236 -3.31 20.42 0.77
C GLN A 236 -3.46 19.39 -0.34
N PRO A 237 -4.69 18.88 -0.58
CA PRO A 237 -5.01 18.08 -1.75
C PRO A 237 -4.50 18.66 -3.07
N ILE A 238 -3.98 17.79 -3.95
CA ILE A 238 -3.45 18.17 -5.26
C ILE A 238 -3.58 17.02 -6.28
N PHE A 239 -3.62 17.37 -7.56
CA PHE A 239 -3.66 16.40 -8.66
C PHE A 239 -2.30 16.19 -9.32
N PHE A 240 -1.97 14.93 -9.63
CA PHE A 240 -0.86 14.57 -10.51
C PHE A 240 -1.39 13.85 -11.75
N GLY A 241 -0.82 14.17 -12.91
CA GLY A 241 -1.19 13.53 -14.17
C GLY A 241 -2.36 14.17 -14.90
N CYS A 242 -2.69 15.43 -14.59
CA CYS A 242 -3.67 16.21 -15.32
C CYS A 242 -3.27 16.36 -16.81
N GLY A 243 -4.26 16.40 -17.69
CA GLY A 243 -4.11 16.46 -19.14
C GLY A 243 -3.89 15.10 -19.78
N ASN A 244 -3.14 15.08 -20.89
CA ASN A 244 -3.04 13.92 -21.79
C ASN A 244 -2.01 12.88 -21.30
N SER A 245 -2.16 12.40 -20.06
CA SER A 245 -1.36 11.30 -19.49
C SER A 245 -2.02 9.95 -19.78
N SER A 246 -1.21 8.93 -20.04
CA SER A 246 -1.63 7.55 -20.35
C SER A 246 -2.01 6.72 -19.12
N GLY A 247 -1.68 7.18 -17.91
CA GLY A 247 -1.97 6.47 -16.65
C GLY A 247 -3.04 7.14 -15.80
N PRO A 248 -3.39 6.59 -14.62
CA PRO A 248 -4.40 7.17 -13.75
C PRO A 248 -4.06 8.59 -13.33
N LEU A 249 -5.08 9.44 -13.17
CA LEU A 249 -4.91 10.70 -12.45
C LEU A 249 -4.83 10.40 -10.95
N ILE A 250 -3.85 10.99 -10.26
CA ILE A 250 -3.67 10.79 -8.81
C ILE A 250 -4.22 12.02 -8.09
N VAL A 251 -5.26 11.80 -7.28
CA VAL A 251 -5.73 12.75 -6.27
C VAL A 251 -4.95 12.48 -4.99
N TYR A 252 -3.90 13.26 -4.76
CA TYR A 252 -3.06 13.12 -3.57
C TYR A 252 -3.66 13.90 -2.40
N LEU A 253 -3.86 13.21 -1.28
CA LEU A 253 -4.49 13.72 -0.07
C LEU A 253 -3.47 13.60 1.09
N PRO A 254 -2.57 14.58 1.25
CA PRO A 254 -1.60 14.55 2.34
C PRO A 254 -2.28 14.85 3.68
N ASN A 255 -1.85 14.15 4.72
CA ASN A 255 -2.15 14.54 6.09
C ASN A 255 -1.64 15.96 6.35
N ALA A 256 -2.55 16.86 6.73
CA ALA A 256 -2.29 18.27 6.96
C ALA A 256 -3.23 18.82 8.06
N PRO A 257 -2.83 19.85 8.82
CA PRO A 257 -3.59 20.31 9.98
C PRO A 257 -4.72 21.29 9.60
N TYR A 258 -5.87 20.79 9.17
CA TYR A 258 -7.07 21.59 8.89
C TYR A 258 -7.77 22.02 10.17
N THR A 259 -7.98 21.08 11.10
CA THR A 259 -8.68 21.30 12.37
C THR A 259 -7.95 20.77 13.58
N THR A 260 -7.05 19.79 13.43
CA THR A 260 -6.18 19.31 14.52
C THR A 260 -4.79 18.96 13.99
N GLN A 261 -3.80 18.90 14.88
CA GLN A 261 -2.45 18.43 14.56
C GLN A 261 -2.44 16.90 14.65
N SER A 262 -2.51 16.23 13.51
CA SER A 262 -2.56 14.77 13.37
C SER A 262 -1.20 14.12 13.04
N ASN A 263 -0.09 14.79 13.33
CA ASN A 263 1.28 14.34 13.07
C ASN A 263 1.84 13.45 14.19
N PHE A 264 1.10 12.37 14.47
CA PHE A 264 1.47 11.35 15.45
C PHE A 264 2.66 10.51 14.97
N THR A 265 3.31 9.83 15.90
CA THR A 265 4.34 8.85 15.57
C THR A 265 3.72 7.52 15.20
N THR A 266 4.45 6.72 14.43
CA THR A 266 4.14 5.30 14.17
C THR A 266 4.01 4.48 15.47
N PHE A 267 4.59 4.95 16.58
CA PHE A 267 4.62 4.25 17.86
C PHE A 267 3.50 4.68 18.82
N ASP A 268 2.68 5.65 18.42
CA ASP A 268 1.51 6.07 19.20
C ASP A 268 0.41 5.01 18.99
N LEU A 269 0.21 4.14 19.97
CA LEU A 269 -0.73 3.00 19.89
C LEU A 269 -2.00 3.20 20.73
N GLU A 270 -2.08 4.30 21.46
CA GLU A 270 -3.21 4.65 22.30
C GLU A 270 -3.58 6.11 22.06
N TYR A 271 -4.89 6.34 21.93
CA TYR A 271 -5.48 7.65 21.70
C TYR A 271 -6.72 7.77 22.57
N SER A 272 -6.96 8.94 23.14
CA SER A 272 -8.26 9.24 23.74
C SER A 272 -9.35 9.28 22.67
N ASP A 273 -10.61 9.06 23.07
CA ASP A 273 -11.75 9.17 22.16
C ASP A 273 -11.84 10.56 21.51
N THR A 274 -11.46 11.61 22.24
CA THR A 274 -11.41 12.98 21.74
C THR A 274 -10.37 13.11 20.63
N GLU A 275 -9.13 12.69 20.86
CA GLU A 275 -8.07 12.73 19.85
C GLU A 275 -8.44 11.93 18.60
N ARG A 276 -8.95 10.69 18.78
CA ARG A 276 -9.44 9.87 17.66
C ARG A 276 -10.48 10.63 16.82
N ASN A 277 -11.47 11.22 17.47
CA ASN A 277 -12.55 11.93 16.78
C ASN A 277 -12.02 13.18 16.05
N GLU A 278 -11.11 13.94 16.66
CA GLU A 278 -10.48 15.11 16.03
C GLU A 278 -9.64 14.72 14.81
N ILE A 279 -8.90 13.62 14.88
CA ILE A 279 -8.11 13.08 13.76
C ILE A 279 -9.02 12.68 12.61
N ILE A 280 -10.10 11.93 12.89
CA ILE A 280 -11.08 11.53 11.87
C ILE A 280 -11.72 12.77 11.22
N GLN A 281 -12.11 13.76 12.04
CA GLN A 281 -12.68 15.01 11.54
C GLN A 281 -11.69 15.80 10.68
N ASN A 282 -10.40 15.80 11.05
CA ASN A 282 -9.35 16.42 10.24
C ASN A 282 -9.17 15.69 8.91
N GLY A 283 -9.18 14.36 8.90
CA GLY A 283 -9.16 13.54 7.68
C GLY A 283 -10.34 13.86 6.74
N TYR A 284 -11.54 13.99 7.29
CA TYR A 284 -12.71 14.46 6.53
C TYR A 284 -12.49 15.85 5.93
N ASN A 285 -11.94 16.79 6.72
CA ASN A 285 -11.68 18.15 6.26
C ASN A 285 -10.58 18.20 5.18
N ILE A 286 -9.56 17.35 5.25
CA ILE A 286 -8.57 17.21 4.17
C ILE A 286 -9.28 16.75 2.89
N ALA A 287 -10.02 15.64 2.95
CA ALA A 287 -10.67 15.05 1.77
C ALA A 287 -11.71 15.96 1.11
N THR A 288 -12.33 16.85 1.90
CA THR A 288 -13.40 17.74 1.44
C THR A 288 -12.98 19.21 1.29
N MET A 289 -11.70 19.53 1.52
CA MET A 289 -11.22 20.92 1.58
C MET A 289 -12.03 21.77 2.56
N GLY A 290 -12.28 21.22 3.76
CA GLY A 290 -13.11 21.82 4.80
C GLY A 290 -14.57 21.94 4.36
N ASN A 291 -15.15 20.90 3.77
CA ASN A 291 -16.49 20.94 3.17
C ASN A 291 -16.66 22.10 2.16
N GLY A 292 -15.63 22.33 1.33
CA GLY A 292 -15.60 23.41 0.34
C GLY A 292 -15.38 24.82 0.91
N THR A 293 -15.07 24.97 2.20
CA THR A 293 -14.78 26.29 2.79
C THR A 293 -13.39 26.82 2.45
N VAL A 294 -12.42 25.93 2.22
CA VAL A 294 -11.07 26.29 1.79
C VAL A 294 -11.03 26.53 0.28
N ASP A 295 -11.74 25.69 -0.48
CA ASP A 295 -11.96 25.87 -1.92
C ASP A 295 -13.36 25.40 -2.30
N GLU A 296 -14.23 26.36 -2.65
CA GLU A 296 -15.62 26.11 -3.05
C GLU A 296 -15.73 25.28 -4.34
N ASN A 297 -14.66 25.24 -5.14
CA ASN A 297 -14.62 24.51 -6.39
C ASN A 297 -14.19 23.05 -6.21
N TRP A 298 -13.67 22.68 -5.05
CA TRP A 298 -13.12 21.35 -4.79
C TRP A 298 -14.08 20.21 -5.16
N PRO A 299 -15.38 20.23 -4.81
CA PRO A 299 -16.30 19.17 -5.22
C PRO A 299 -16.44 19.05 -6.75
N ALA A 300 -16.45 20.17 -7.46
CA ALA A 300 -16.48 20.18 -8.93
C ALA A 300 -15.16 19.64 -9.51
N CYS A 301 -14.02 20.02 -8.92
CA CYS A 301 -12.71 19.55 -9.34
C CYS A 301 -12.50 18.04 -9.11
N ILE A 302 -13.04 17.48 -8.02
CA ILE A 302 -13.11 16.03 -7.82
C ILE A 302 -13.95 15.36 -8.91
N GLY A 303 -15.11 15.93 -9.26
CA GLY A 303 -15.92 15.43 -10.38
C GLY A 303 -15.15 15.44 -11.70
N CYS A 304 -14.38 16.51 -11.96
CA CYS A 304 -13.51 16.62 -13.12
C CYS A 304 -12.39 15.57 -13.12
N ALA A 305 -11.73 15.34 -11.98
CA ALA A 305 -10.70 14.33 -11.81
C ALA A 305 -11.22 12.91 -12.11
N ILE A 306 -12.43 12.57 -11.64
CA ILE A 306 -13.07 11.27 -11.90
C ILE A 306 -13.40 11.08 -13.38
N LEU A 307 -13.82 12.15 -14.07
CA LEU A 307 -14.29 12.07 -15.46
C LEU A 307 -13.18 12.28 -16.50
N GLU A 308 -12.02 12.78 -16.10
CA GLU A 308 -10.97 13.23 -17.02
C GLU A 308 -10.57 12.16 -18.06
N ARG A 309 -10.26 10.94 -17.60
CA ARG A 309 -9.88 9.83 -18.49
C ARG A 309 -11.03 9.38 -19.39
N SER A 310 -12.27 9.51 -18.91
CA SER A 310 -13.45 9.25 -19.75
C SER A 310 -13.56 10.28 -20.87
N PHE A 311 -13.34 11.57 -20.60
CA PHE A 311 -13.33 12.60 -21.64
C PHE A 311 -12.27 12.35 -22.72
N ILE A 312 -11.06 11.93 -22.32
CA ILE A 312 -9.98 11.57 -23.25
C ILE A 312 -10.40 10.36 -24.11
N ARG A 313 -10.89 9.29 -23.49
CA ARG A 313 -11.29 8.03 -24.15
C ARG A 313 -12.43 8.24 -25.15
N THR A 314 -13.40 9.10 -24.83
CA THR A 314 -14.53 9.41 -25.71
C THR A 314 -14.28 10.57 -26.66
N LYS A 315 -13.09 11.20 -26.61
CA LYS A 315 -12.74 12.41 -27.37
C LYS A 315 -13.73 13.56 -27.12
N THR A 316 -14.26 13.64 -25.91
CA THR A 316 -15.15 14.72 -25.47
C THR A 316 -14.28 15.90 -25.03
N ALA A 317 -14.64 17.11 -25.46
CA ALA A 317 -13.95 18.32 -25.00
C ALA A 317 -14.08 18.48 -23.48
N LEU A 318 -12.96 18.80 -22.82
CA LEU A 318 -12.96 19.02 -21.38
C LEU A 318 -13.79 20.28 -21.05
N PRO A 319 -14.73 20.23 -20.10
CA PRO A 319 -15.45 21.44 -19.69
C PRO A 319 -14.49 22.51 -19.16
N SER A 320 -14.75 23.79 -19.44
CA SER A 320 -13.90 24.89 -18.97
C SER A 320 -13.68 24.88 -17.46
N LYS A 321 -14.72 24.49 -16.70
CA LYS A 321 -14.61 24.31 -15.24
C LYS A 321 -13.53 23.31 -14.83
N CYS A 322 -13.39 22.22 -15.59
CA CYS A 322 -12.38 21.21 -15.34
C CYS A 322 -10.98 21.66 -15.79
N GLU A 323 -10.89 22.44 -16.87
CA GLU A 323 -9.62 23.07 -17.25
C GLU A 323 -9.08 23.98 -16.15
N ASP A 324 -9.96 24.74 -15.47
CA ASP A 324 -9.56 25.62 -14.38
C ASP A 324 -9.12 24.85 -13.13
N CYS A 325 -9.69 23.67 -12.88
CA CYS A 325 -9.26 22.78 -11.80
C CYS A 325 -7.86 22.18 -12.00
N PHE A 326 -7.32 22.18 -13.22
CA PHE A 326 -6.06 21.53 -13.59
C PHE A 326 -4.91 22.51 -13.85
N LYS A 327 -5.12 23.81 -13.62
CA LYS A 327 -4.11 24.87 -13.72
C LYS A 327 -3.57 25.22 -12.34
#